data_AF-A0A1G1JSB8-F1
#
_entry.id   AF-A0A1G1JSB8-F1
#
_cell.length_a   1.000
_cell.length_b   1.000
_cell.length_c   1.000
_cell.angle_alpha   90.00
_cell.angle_beta   90.00
_cell.angle_gamma   90.00
#
_symmetry.space_group_name_H-M   'P 1'
#
loop_
_entity.id
_entity.type
_entity.pdbx_description
1 polymer ?
#
loop_
_entity_poly.entity_id
_entity_poly.type
_entity_poly.pdbx_seq_one_letter_code
_entity_poly.pdbx_strand_id
1 'polypeptide(L)'
;MVWGDRIGEKVLLRLAELAAFENLALVPHVPPQRCHMLQEKRLAFAVDLTRNYRLVFSPAEPYEEKKGVGLVRESVKAITIESVEDYH
;
A
#
# COMPACT_ATOMS: atom_id res chain seq x y z
N MET A 1 10.68 -12.84 -21.84
CA MET A 1 10.09 -12.01 -20.78
C MET A 1 10.40 -12.66 -19.46
N VAL A 2 11.29 -12.05 -18.68
CA VAL A 2 11.66 -12.52 -17.35
C VAL A 2 10.56 -12.04 -16.40
N TRP A 3 10.03 -12.91 -15.55
CA TRP A 3 8.89 -12.59 -14.67
C TRP A 3 9.13 -11.36 -13.78
N GLY A 4 10.40 -11.05 -13.47
CA GLY A 4 10.80 -9.88 -12.70
C GLY A 4 10.46 -8.54 -13.37
N ASP A 5 10.57 -8.44 -14.70
CA ASP A 5 10.33 -7.20 -15.43
C ASP A 5 8.88 -6.73 -15.25
N ARG A 6 7.93 -7.68 -15.32
CA ARG A 6 6.50 -7.40 -15.17
C ARG A 6 6.12 -6.94 -13.76
N ILE A 7 6.77 -7.49 -12.73
CA ILE A 7 6.52 -7.07 -11.34
C ILE A 7 7.12 -5.68 -11.12
N GLY A 8 8.33 -5.43 -11.62
CA GLY A 8 8.98 -4.12 -11.54
C GLY A 8 8.15 -2.99 -12.17
N GLU A 9 7.61 -3.22 -13.38
CA GLU A 9 6.70 -2.27 -14.03
C GLU A 9 5.46 -1.96 -13.17
N LYS A 10 4.88 -2.99 -12.54
CA LYS A 10 3.73 -2.81 -11.65
C LYS A 10 4.09 -2.08 -10.37
N VAL A 11 5.29 -2.29 -9.83
CA VAL A 11 5.78 -1.53 -8.68
C VAL A 11 5.88 -0.05 -9.04
N LEU A 12 6.55 0.29 -10.15
CA LEU A 12 6.67 1.68 -10.60
C LEU A 12 5.30 2.35 -10.81
N LEU A 13 4.36 1.63 -11.44
CA LEU A 13 2.99 2.11 -11.60
C LEU A 13 2.30 2.38 -10.26
N ARG A 14 2.36 1.45 -9.31
CA ARG A 14 1.76 1.62 -7.98
C ARG A 14 2.40 2.77 -7.21
N LEU A 15 3.72 2.94 -7.29
CA LEU A 15 4.41 4.07 -6.66
C LEU A 15 3.95 5.41 -7.23
N ALA A 16 3.83 5.51 -8.56
CA ALA A 16 3.35 6.72 -9.22
C ALA A 16 1.90 7.04 -8.83
N GLU A 17 1.02 6.04 -8.80
CA GLU A 17 -0.37 6.21 -8.37
C GLU A 17 -0.47 6.61 -6.89
N LEU A 18 0.26 5.93 -5.99
CA LEU A 18 0.27 6.23 -4.56
C LEU A 18 0.79 7.65 -4.28
N ALA A 19 1.81 8.10 -5.02
CA ALA A 19 2.34 9.45 -4.91
C ALA A 19 1.37 10.54 -5.41
N ALA A 20 0.37 10.18 -6.23
CA ALA A 20 -0.62 11.12 -6.76
C ALA A 20 -1.80 11.37 -5.80
N PHE A 21 -2.01 10.49 -4.80
CA PHE A 21 -3.05 10.67 -3.81
C PHE A 21 -2.58 11.58 -2.66
N GLU A 22 -3.40 12.53 -2.26
CA GLU A 22 -3.06 13.46 -1.18
C GLU A 22 -2.98 12.78 0.20
N ASN A 23 -3.71 11.69 0.38
CA ASN A 23 -3.71 10.90 1.60
C ASN A 23 -4.20 9.47 1.35
N LEU A 24 -3.99 8.59 2.34
CA LEU A 24 -4.33 7.17 2.25
C LEU A 24 -5.85 6.90 2.14
N ALA A 25 -6.71 7.82 2.57
CA ALA A 25 -8.17 7.64 2.46
C ALA A 25 -8.65 7.69 1.00
N LEU A 26 -7.90 8.35 0.11
CA LEU A 26 -8.23 8.47 -1.31
C LEU A 26 -7.79 7.24 -2.13
N VAL A 27 -6.92 6.39 -1.57
CA VAL A 27 -6.44 5.19 -2.27
C VAL A 27 -7.56 4.14 -2.35
N PRO A 28 -7.96 3.68 -3.55
CA PRO A 28 -9.11 2.78 -3.71
C PRO A 28 -8.94 1.41 -3.03
N HIS A 29 -10.01 0.94 -2.40
CA HIS A 29 -10.14 -0.42 -1.85
C HIS A 29 -10.51 -1.48 -2.91
N VAL A 30 -10.75 -1.06 -4.14
CA VAL A 30 -11.12 -1.92 -5.27
C VAL A 30 -9.94 -2.09 -6.24
N PRO A 31 -9.94 -3.12 -7.09
CA PRO A 31 -8.94 -3.25 -8.15
C PRO A 31 -8.87 -1.99 -9.03
N PRO A 32 -7.68 -1.63 -9.54
CA PRO A 32 -6.47 -2.43 -9.51
C PRO A 32 -5.61 -2.27 -8.25
N GLN A 33 -5.81 -1.26 -7.40
CA GLN A 33 -4.98 -1.05 -6.20
C GLN A 33 -5.38 -2.00 -5.08
N ARG A 34 -6.69 -2.15 -4.85
CA ARG A 34 -7.27 -2.98 -3.78
C ARG A 34 -6.58 -2.75 -2.44
N CYS A 35 -6.39 -1.49 -2.05
CA CYS A 35 -5.68 -1.15 -0.82
C CYS A 35 -6.41 -1.72 0.39
N HIS A 36 -5.71 -2.50 1.22
CA HIS A 36 -6.28 -3.06 2.44
C HIS A 36 -5.21 -3.13 3.54
N MET A 37 -5.66 -3.07 4.78
CA MET A 37 -4.78 -3.23 5.94
C MET A 37 -4.46 -4.72 6.13
N LEU A 38 -3.22 -5.02 6.52
CA LEU A 38 -2.80 -6.37 6.86
C LEU A 38 -3.23 -6.71 8.28
N GLN A 39 -3.84 -7.89 8.45
CA GLN A 39 -4.32 -8.33 9.77
C GLN A 39 -3.17 -8.69 10.71
N GLU A 40 -2.07 -9.22 10.17
CA GLU A 40 -0.94 -9.73 10.95
C GLU A 40 0.06 -8.63 11.35
N LYS A 41 0.10 -7.50 10.63
CA LYS A 41 1.02 -6.39 10.88
C LYS A 41 0.23 -5.09 11.09
N ARG A 42 0.15 -4.66 12.35
CA ARG A 42 -0.53 -3.42 12.76
C ARG A 42 0.02 -2.24 11.95
N LEU A 43 -0.89 -1.42 11.40
CA LEU A 43 -0.57 -0.26 10.56
C LEU A 43 0.16 -0.56 9.23
N ALA A 44 0.20 -1.81 8.77
CA ALA A 44 0.66 -2.11 7.41
C ALA A 44 -0.51 -2.22 6.43
N PHE A 45 -0.26 -1.82 5.19
CA PHE A 45 -1.21 -1.87 4.09
C PHE A 45 -0.57 -2.53 2.89
N ALA A 46 -1.40 -3.13 2.03
CA ALA A 46 -0.98 -3.74 0.80
C ALA A 46 -1.82 -3.27 -0.39
N VAL A 47 -1.19 -3.14 -1.55
CA VAL A 47 -1.85 -2.98 -2.85
C VAL A 47 -1.43 -4.09 -3.82
N ASP A 48 -2.32 -4.41 -4.75
CA ASP A 48 -2.10 -5.47 -5.74
C ASP A 48 -1.07 -5.02 -6.80
N LEU A 49 -0.03 -5.84 -7.00
CA LEU A 49 0.88 -5.77 -8.15
C LEU A 49 0.43 -6.73 -9.25
N THR A 50 0.15 -7.96 -8.86
CA THR A 50 -0.39 -9.02 -9.73
C THR A 50 -1.42 -9.85 -8.95
N ARG A 51 -1.88 -11.00 -9.46
CA ARG A 51 -2.74 -11.90 -8.70
C ARG A 51 -2.09 -12.36 -7.38
N ASN A 52 -0.78 -12.61 -7.40
CA ASN A 52 -0.06 -13.24 -6.28
C ASN A 52 0.78 -12.25 -5.49
N TYR A 53 1.32 -11.22 -6.15
CA TYR A 53 2.25 -10.27 -5.53
C TYR A 53 1.56 -9.01 -5.00
N ARG A 54 2.01 -8.54 -3.84
CA ARG A 54 1.56 -7.31 -3.17
C ARG A 54 2.73 -6.39 -2.89
N LEU A 55 2.49 -5.08 -3.03
CA LEU A 55 3.38 -4.05 -2.51
C LEU A 55 2.89 -3.68 -1.12
N VAL A 56 3.74 -3.88 -0.11
CA VAL A 56 3.43 -3.61 1.29
C VAL A 56 4.09 -2.30 1.73
N PHE A 57 3.35 -1.50 2.47
CA PHE A 57 3.81 -0.22 2.99
C PHE A 57 3.17 0.10 4.34
N SER A 58 3.78 1.04 5.07
CA SER A 58 3.32 1.55 6.35
C SER A 58 3.13 3.07 6.29
N PRO A 59 2.30 3.70 7.15
CA PRO A 59 2.21 5.15 7.23
C PRO A 59 3.53 5.72 7.79
N ALA A 60 4.02 6.79 7.18
CA ALA A 60 5.16 7.54 7.69
C ALA A 60 4.67 8.74 8.51
N GLU A 61 5.40 9.08 9.57
CA GLU A 61 5.04 10.21 10.43
C GLU A 61 5.15 11.57 9.70
N PRO A 62 4.31 12.56 10.06
CA PRO A 62 3.26 12.50 11.08
C PRO A 62 1.93 11.96 10.53
N TYR A 63 1.21 11.22 11.37
CA TYR A 63 -0.19 10.84 11.17
C TYR A 63 -0.92 10.79 12.51
N GLU A 64 -2.25 10.87 12.48
CA GLU A 64 -3.09 10.78 13.66
C GLU A 64 -3.48 9.32 13.94
N GLU A 65 -3.20 8.86 15.15
CA GLU A 65 -3.72 7.59 15.65
C GLU A 65 -5.19 7.70 16.05
N LYS A 66 -5.98 6.69 15.69
CA LYS A 66 -7.35 6.56 16.16
C LYS A 66 -7.34 5.73 17.44
N LYS A 67 -7.81 6.31 18.56
CA LYS A 67 -7.88 5.62 19.88
C LYS A 67 -8.39 4.19 19.73
N GLY A 68 -7.55 3.21 20.10
CA GLY A 68 -7.84 1.78 19.99
C GLY A 68 -6.83 1.03 19.12
N VAL A 69 -7.11 0.89 17.82
CA VAL A 69 -6.42 -0.10 16.98
C VAL A 69 -6.16 0.36 15.54
N GLY A 70 -6.37 1.64 15.23
CA GLY A 70 -6.27 2.14 13.86
C GLY A 70 -5.61 3.49 13.74
N LEU A 71 -5.59 4.00 12.51
CA LEU A 71 -5.16 5.35 12.18
C LEU A 71 -6.29 6.11 11.50
N VAL A 72 -6.20 7.43 11.48
CA VAL A 72 -7.06 8.30 10.67
C VAL A 72 -6.46 8.36 9.26
N ARG A 73 -7.08 7.69 8.28
CA ARG A 73 -6.47 7.51 6.93
C ARG A 73 -6.25 8.85 6.21
N GLU A 74 -7.09 9.82 6.49
CA GLU A 74 -7.04 11.18 5.96
C GLU A 74 -5.80 11.94 6.45
N SER A 75 -5.25 11.55 7.60
CA SER A 75 -4.04 12.16 8.18
C SER A 75 -2.74 11.59 7.60
N VAL A 76 -2.80 10.42 6.95
CA VAL A 76 -1.62 9.74 6.39
C VAL A 76 -1.32 10.33 5.02
N LYS A 77 -0.32 11.23 4.98
CA LYS A 77 0.14 11.90 3.75
C LYS A 77 1.43 11.34 3.18
N ALA A 78 2.14 10.54 3.97
CA ALA A 78 3.39 9.90 3.59
C ALA A 78 3.34 8.43 3.99
N ILE A 79 4.03 7.59 3.22
CA ILE A 79 4.14 6.15 3.45
C ILE A 79 5.59 5.70 3.28
N THR A 80 5.95 4.62 3.98
CA THR A 80 7.22 3.92 3.81
C THR A 80 6.96 2.60 3.12
N ILE A 81 7.66 2.35 2.01
CA ILE A 81 7.59 1.07 1.31
C ILE A 81 8.41 0.05 2.08
N GLU A 82 7.81 -1.11 2.37
CA GLU A 82 8.41 -2.13 3.24
C GLU A 82 8.96 -3.30 2.42
N SER A 83 8.13 -3.85 1.54
CA SER A 83 8.43 -5.11 0.86
C SER A 83 7.54 -5.33 -0.37
N VAL A 84 7.99 -6.24 -1.23
CA VAL A 84 7.13 -6.92 -2.21
C VAL A 84 6.99 -8.36 -1.76
N GLU A 85 5.75 -8.82 -1.56
CA GLU A 85 5.45 -10.12 -0.95
C GLU A 85 4.63 -11.00 -1.91
N ASP A 86 4.91 -12.30 -1.89
CA ASP A 86 4.12 -13.34 -2.55
C ASP A 86 3.09 -13.90 -1.56
N TYR A 87 1.82 -13.87 -1.92
CA TYR A 87 0.72 -14.32 -1.04
C TYR A 87 0.31 -15.77 -1.29
N HIS A 88 1.12 -16.56 -2.01
CA HIS A 88 0.90 -17.99 -2.26
C HIS A 88 2.10 -18.82 -1.85
#